data_AF-A0A3N5TCU3-F1
#
_entry.id   AF-A0A3N5TCU3-F1
#
_cell.length_a   1.000
_cell.length_b   1.000
_cell.length_c   1.000
_cell.angle_alpha   90.00
_cell.angle_beta   90.00
_cell.angle_gamma   90.00
#
_symmetry.space_group_name_H-M   'P 1'
#
loop_
_entity.id
_entity.type
_entity.pdbx_description
1 polymer ?
#
loop_
_entity_poly.entity_id
_entity_poly.type
_entity_poly.pdbx_seq_one_letter_code
_entity_poly.pdbx_strand_id
1 'polypeptide(L)'
;MERARDGVNALTQGIIGAAIEVHKTLGPGLLESAYEACLCHELTLRHLPYESQKLLPITYKGLQLDAGYRLDVLVADEVVVELKT
;
A
#
# COMPACT_ATOMS: atom_id res chain seq x y z
N MET A 1 -11.57 18.57 -11.94
CA MET A 1 -11.42 18.23 -10.52
C MET A 1 -12.27 17.02 -10.13
N GLU A 2 -13.53 16.93 -10.57
CA GLU A 2 -14.42 15.79 -10.26
C GLU A 2 -13.94 14.46 -10.86
N ARG A 3 -13.54 14.44 -12.14
CA ARG A 3 -13.01 13.23 -12.81
C ARG A 3 -11.74 12.64 -12.17
N ALA A 4 -10.91 13.46 -11.54
CA ALA A 4 -9.71 12.98 -10.84
C ALA A 4 -10.08 12.29 -9.52
N ARG A 5 -11.13 12.80 -8.84
CA ARG A 5 -11.65 12.20 -7.62
C ARG A 5 -12.33 10.86 -7.88
N ASP A 6 -13.03 10.73 -9.01
CA ASP A 6 -13.66 9.47 -9.42
C ASP A 6 -12.62 8.38 -9.73
N GLY A 7 -11.48 8.75 -10.33
CA GLY A 7 -10.37 7.83 -10.58
C GLY A 7 -9.77 7.27 -9.29
N VAL A 8 -9.49 8.15 -8.32
CA VAL A 8 -8.96 7.73 -7.00
C VAL A 8 -9.98 6.87 -6.24
N ASN A 9 -11.27 7.17 -6.35
CA ASN A 9 -12.32 6.34 -5.74
C ASN A 9 -12.34 4.92 -6.34
N ALA A 10 -12.22 4.78 -7.65
CA ALA A 10 -12.15 3.46 -8.29
C ALA A 10 -10.88 2.70 -7.90
N LEU A 11 -9.74 3.39 -7.83
CA LEU A 11 -8.47 2.83 -7.37
C LEU A 11 -8.57 2.32 -5.93
N THR A 12 -9.08 3.13 -5.01
CA THR A 12 -9.23 2.75 -3.59
C THR A 12 -10.22 1.60 -3.40
N GLN A 13 -11.29 1.51 -4.19
CA GLN A 13 -12.18 0.34 -4.19
C GLN A 13 -11.45 -0.95 -4.56
N GLY A 14 -10.56 -0.90 -5.56
CA GLY A 14 -9.71 -2.04 -5.94
C GLY A 14 -8.75 -2.47 -4.83
N ILE A 15 -8.10 -1.50 -4.18
CA ILE A 15 -7.18 -1.73 -3.05
C ILE A 15 -7.93 -2.34 -1.85
N ILE A 16 -9.07 -1.77 -1.48
CA ILE A 16 -9.90 -2.27 -0.37
C ILE A 16 -10.40 -3.69 -0.68
N GLY A 17 -10.83 -3.94 -1.92
CA GLY A 17 -11.24 -5.27 -2.35
C GLY A 17 -10.11 -6.31 -2.26
N ALA A 18 -8.87 -5.93 -2.58
CA ALA A 18 -7.69 -6.77 -2.40
C ALA A 18 -7.44 -7.08 -0.91
N ALA A 19 -7.45 -6.06 -0.05
CA ALA A 19 -7.23 -6.23 1.40
C ALA A 19 -8.33 -7.10 2.05
N ILE A 20 -9.58 -6.94 1.64
CA ILE A 20 -10.70 -7.78 2.10
C ILE A 20 -10.49 -9.24 1.71
N GLU A 21 -10.02 -9.51 0.49
CA GLU A 21 -9.76 -10.88 0.04
C GLU A 21 -8.68 -11.54 0.92
N VAL A 22 -7.55 -10.86 1.13
CA VAL A 22 -6.49 -11.33 2.03
C VAL A 22 -7.04 -11.66 3.42
N HIS A 23 -7.80 -10.75 4.02
CA HIS A 23 -8.34 -10.96 5.36
C HIS A 23 -9.35 -12.11 5.41
N LYS A 24 -10.20 -12.26 4.39
CA LYS A 24 -11.15 -13.38 4.30
C LYS A 24 -10.44 -14.72 4.17
N THR A 25 -9.34 -14.78 3.43
CA THR A 25 -8.59 -16.02 3.20
C THR A 25 -7.76 -16.42 4.44
N LEU A 26 -7.07 -15.47 5.06
CA LEU A 26 -6.10 -15.77 6.13
C LEU A 26 -6.66 -15.64 7.55
N GLY A 27 -7.72 -14.85 7.74
CA GLY A 27 -8.15 -14.42 9.07
C GLY A 27 -7.09 -13.57 9.79
N PRO A 28 -7.26 -13.26 11.08
CA PRO A 28 -6.27 -12.56 11.90
C PRO A 28 -5.19 -13.52 12.46
N GLY A 29 -4.05 -12.97 12.90
CA GLY A 29 -3.06 -13.69 13.73
C GLY A 29 -1.69 -13.91 13.10
N LEU A 30 -1.46 -13.41 11.89
CA LEU A 30 -0.13 -13.42 11.25
C LEU A 30 0.60 -12.09 11.45
N LEU A 31 1.89 -12.05 11.07
CA LEU A 31 2.68 -10.82 11.05
C LEU A 31 2.21 -9.90 9.92
N GLU A 32 2.34 -8.58 10.11
CA GLU A 32 2.04 -7.55 9.10
C GLU A 32 2.72 -7.86 7.74
N SER A 33 3.96 -8.34 7.75
CA SER A 33 4.71 -8.71 6.54
C SER A 33 4.06 -9.84 5.72
N ALA A 34 3.32 -10.75 6.37
CA ALA A 34 2.57 -11.78 5.67
C ALA A 34 1.36 -11.17 4.94
N TYR A 35 0.64 -10.26 5.59
CA TYR A 35 -0.48 -9.53 4.96
C TYR A 35 0.00 -8.64 3.83
N GLU A 36 1.15 -7.97 3.97
CA GLU A 36 1.72 -7.12 2.92
C GLU A 36 2.05 -7.95 1.68
N ALA A 37 2.72 -9.09 1.84
CA ALA A 37 3.06 -9.98 0.74
C ALA A 37 1.80 -10.48 0.00
N CYS A 38 0.75 -10.85 0.74
CA CYS A 38 -0.52 -11.27 0.16
C CYS A 38 -1.26 -10.10 -0.52
N LEU A 39 -1.24 -8.91 0.06
CA LEU A 39 -1.84 -7.72 -0.54
C LEU A 39 -1.16 -7.39 -1.88
N CYS A 40 0.17 -7.41 -1.92
CA CYS A 40 0.96 -7.20 -3.14
C CYS A 40 0.59 -8.23 -4.23
N HIS A 41 0.36 -9.48 -3.85
CA HIS A 41 -0.14 -10.51 -4.77
C HIS A 41 -1.53 -10.18 -5.32
N GLU A 42 -2.48 -9.81 -4.45
CA GLU A 42 -3.84 -9.44 -4.84
C GLU A 42 -3.88 -8.19 -5.75
N LEU A 43 -3.00 -7.21 -5.51
CA LEU A 43 -2.82 -6.04 -6.38
C LEU A 43 -2.30 -6.43 -7.77
N THR A 44 -1.34 -7.36 -7.82
CA THR A 44 -0.82 -7.92 -9.09
C THR A 44 -1.92 -8.60 -9.90
N LEU A 45 -2.75 -9.43 -9.26
CA LEU A 45 -3.88 -10.12 -9.91
C LEU A 45 -4.93 -9.14 -10.46
N ARG A 46 -5.06 -7.96 -9.85
CA ARG A 46 -5.96 -6.87 -10.28
C ARG A 46 -5.31 -5.90 -11.27
N HIS A 47 -4.07 -6.16 -11.68
CA HIS A 47 -3.29 -5.29 -12.55
C HIS A 47 -3.15 -3.85 -12.01
N LEU A 48 -3.09 -3.69 -10.69
CA LEU A 48 -2.83 -2.42 -10.05
C LEU A 48 -1.31 -2.27 -9.84
N PRO A 49 -0.66 -1.27 -10.46
CA PRO A 49 0.78 -1.04 -10.25
C PRO A 49 1.03 -0.62 -8.80
N TYR A 50 2.13 -1.09 -8.23
CA TYR A 50 2.52 -0.73 -6.87
C TYR A 50 4.04 -0.79 -6.66
N GLU A 51 4.51 -0.10 -5.62
CA GLU A 51 5.84 -0.21 -5.05
C GLU A 51 5.71 -0.62 -3.58
N SER A 52 6.31 -1.73 -3.19
CA SER A 52 6.37 -2.17 -1.79
C SER A 52 7.66 -1.70 -1.12
N GLN A 53 7.61 -1.42 0.19
CA GLN A 53 8.78 -1.09 1.01
C GLN A 53 9.56 0.14 0.52
N LYS A 54 8.86 1.12 -0.09
CA LYS A 54 9.45 2.33 -0.68
C LYS A 54 10.05 3.22 0.40
N LEU A 55 11.34 3.52 0.26
CA LEU A 55 12.06 4.42 1.15
C LEU A 55 11.73 5.88 0.83
N LEU A 56 11.34 6.62 1.85
CA LEU A 56 11.18 8.07 1.82
C LEU A 56 12.25 8.69 2.73
N PRO A 57 13.36 9.20 2.14
CA PRO A 57 14.37 9.89 2.91
C PRO A 57 13.81 11.19 3.49
N ILE A 58 14.23 11.53 4.70
CA ILE A 58 13.89 12.81 5.33
C ILE A 58 15.15 13.62 5.58
N THR A 59 15.04 14.94 5.51
CA THR A 59 16.10 15.84 5.94
C THR A 59 15.83 16.30 7.37
N TYR A 60 16.69 15.91 8.31
CA TYR A 60 16.63 16.35 9.69
C TYR A 60 17.85 17.21 10.02
N LYS A 61 17.65 18.51 10.26
CA LYS A 61 18.72 19.48 10.59
C LYS A 61 19.89 19.47 9.59
N GLY A 62 19.59 19.32 8.30
CA GLY A 62 20.60 19.26 7.23
C GLY A 62 21.25 17.89 7.03
N LEU A 63 20.96 16.90 7.88
CA LEU A 63 21.35 15.50 7.66
C LEU A 63 20.27 14.79 6.84
N GLN A 64 20.66 14.19 5.72
CA GLN A 64 19.80 13.25 4.99
C GLN A 64 19.75 11.93 5.75
N LEU A 65 18.54 11.50 6.10
CA LEU A 65 18.27 10.24 6.77
C LEU A 65 17.49 9.35 5.80
N ASP A 66 18.16 8.31 5.31
CA ASP A 66 17.52 7.27 4.46
C ASP A 66 16.55 6.37 5.25
N ALA A 67 16.50 6.53 6.57
CA ALA A 67 15.60 5.83 7.50
C ALA A 67 14.36 6.67 7.90
N GLY A 68 14.00 7.67 7.10
CA GLY A 68 12.96 8.63 7.45
C GLY A 68 11.57 8.01 7.57
N TYR A 69 11.12 7.34 6.52
CA TYR A 69 9.89 6.57 6.52
C TYR A 69 9.97 5.50 5.43
N ARG A 70 9.44 4.30 5.71
CA ARG A 70 9.33 3.23 4.71
C ARG A 70 7.84 2.95 4.55
N LEU A 71 7.33 3.21 3.35
CA LEU A 71 5.95 2.89 3.01
C LEU A 71 5.82 1.38 2.87
N ASP A 72 4.78 0.79 3.45
CA ASP A 72 4.48 -0.62 3.19
C ASP A 72 4.16 -0.80 1.70
N VAL A 73 3.16 -0.08 1.18
CA VAL A 73 2.80 -0.12 -0.24
C VAL A 73 2.37 1.26 -0.76
N LEU A 74 2.93 1.69 -1.89
CA LEU A 74 2.45 2.81 -2.71
C LEU A 74 1.78 2.25 -3.96
N VAL A 75 0.48 2.51 -4.15
CA VAL A 75 -0.30 2.01 -5.29
C VAL A 75 -0.51 3.12 -6.30
N ALA A 76 -0.18 2.83 -7.55
CA ALA A 76 -0.33 3.68 -8.73
C ALA A 76 0.23 5.11 -8.57
N ASP A 77 1.29 5.28 -7.77
CA ASP A 77 1.88 6.58 -7.43
C ASP A 77 0.88 7.59 -6.80
N GLU A 78 -0.28 7.12 -6.34
CA GLU A 78 -1.38 7.97 -5.89
C GLU A 78 -1.84 7.66 -4.46
N VAL A 79 -1.83 6.39 -4.03
CA VAL A 79 -2.38 5.96 -2.74
C VAL A 79 -1.33 5.23 -1.92
N VAL A 80 -1.06 5.72 -0.72
CA VAL A 80 -0.24 5.02 0.28
C VAL A 80 -1.14 4.09 1.09
N VAL A 81 -0.71 2.84 1.24
CA VAL A 81 -1.36 1.83 2.08
C VAL A 81 -0.37 1.43 3.17
N GLU A 82 -0.79 1.63 4.41
CA GLU A 82 -0.08 1.18 5.61
C GLU A 82 -0.87 0.01 6.20
N LEU A 83 -0.20 -1.10 6.45
CA LEU A 83 -0.81 -2.29 7.03
C LEU A 83 -0.70 -2.24 8.55
N LYS A 84 -1.78 -2.65 9.21
CA LYS A 84 -1.85 -2.87 10.65
C LYS A 84 -2.67 -4.12 10.93
N THR A 85 -2.17 -4.98 11.82
CA THR A 85 -2.89 -6.17 12.32
C THR A 85 -3.70 -5.87 13.57
#